data_AF-A0A178A7Z6-F1
#
_entry.id   AF-A0A178A7Z6-F1
#
_cell.length_a   1.000
_cell.length_b   1.000
_cell.length_c   1.000
_cell.angle_alpha   90.00
_cell.angle_beta   90.00
_cell.angle_gamma   90.00
#
_symmetry.space_group_name_H-M   'P 1'
#
loop_
_entity.id
_entity.type
_entity.pdbx_description
1 polymer ?
#
loop_
_entity_poly.entity_id
_entity_poly.type
_entity_poly.pdbx_seq_one_letter_code
_entity_poly.pdbx_strand_id
1 'polypeptide(L)'
;MAGGGSNPNAKSKATWHIGSWGNPYEGGGRPGKGVVTYAMSPNRQRPMATFIGKGFWNVVRRSRNQILYTVPPFLVAYATMQWAIEKNEFYNSKAGRALYGDEE
;
A
#
# COMPACT_ATOMS: atom_id res chain seq x y z
N MET A 1 8.56 29.40 -10.60
CA MET A 1 8.38 28.38 -9.55
C MET A 1 9.23 28.81 -8.37
N ALA A 2 8.62 28.82 -7.18
CA ALA A 2 8.98 29.67 -6.04
C ALA A 2 10.37 29.41 -5.45
N GLY A 3 10.99 30.50 -4.96
CA GLY A 3 12.39 30.60 -4.53
C GLY A 3 12.81 29.66 -3.39
N GLY A 4 14.09 29.27 -3.45
CA GLY A 4 14.79 28.50 -2.43
C GLY A 4 15.76 29.37 -1.66
N GLY A 5 15.75 29.19 -0.33
CA GLY A 5 16.39 30.04 0.66
C GLY A 5 17.88 30.32 0.47
N SER A 6 18.23 31.54 0.86
CA SER A 6 19.49 32.28 0.70
C SER A 6 20.63 31.89 1.65
N ASN A 7 20.90 30.61 1.89
CA ASN A 7 22.06 30.22 2.70
C ASN A 7 23.17 29.55 1.85
N PRO A 8 24.26 30.27 1.54
CA PRO A 8 25.35 29.73 0.71
C PRO A 8 26.11 28.56 1.37
N ASN A 9 25.96 28.37 2.69
CA ASN A 9 26.66 27.37 3.49
C ASN A 9 25.80 26.15 3.92
N ALA A 10 24.59 26.00 3.39
CA ALA A 10 23.75 24.85 3.72
C ALA A 10 24.27 23.55 3.04
N LYS A 11 24.35 22.45 3.80
CA LYS A 11 24.67 21.10 3.25
C LYS A 11 23.60 20.61 2.26
N SER A 12 22.34 21.02 2.41
CA SER A 12 21.26 20.84 1.44
C SER A 12 20.74 22.21 1.03
N LYS A 13 21.02 22.63 -0.21
CA LYS A 13 20.63 23.96 -0.73
C LYS A 13 19.19 24.03 -1.23
N ALA A 14 18.44 22.93 -1.14
CA ALA A 14 17.05 22.84 -1.58
C ALA A 14 16.12 22.50 -0.42
N THR A 15 15.06 23.29 -0.26
CA THR A 15 13.95 23.02 0.67
C THR A 15 13.00 21.95 0.11
N TRP A 16 13.05 21.69 -1.20
CA TRP A 16 12.20 20.74 -1.92
C TRP A 16 12.94 19.45 -2.29
N HIS A 17 12.19 18.34 -2.38
CA HIS A 17 12.73 16.99 -2.58
C HIS A 17 12.49 16.43 -3.99
N ILE A 18 11.99 17.23 -4.92
CA ILE A 18 11.68 16.85 -6.30
C ILE A 18 12.19 17.96 -7.24
N GLY A 19 12.96 17.59 -8.27
CA GLY A 19 13.44 18.50 -9.30
C GLY A 19 12.54 18.52 -10.55
N SER A 20 12.92 19.32 -11.55
CA SER A 20 12.23 19.41 -12.85
C SER A 20 12.91 18.55 -13.92
N TRP A 21 12.24 18.37 -15.07
CA TRP A 21 12.86 17.79 -16.26
C TRP A 21 14.11 18.58 -16.65
N GLY A 22 15.21 17.89 -16.96
CA GLY A 22 16.51 18.49 -17.27
C GLY A 22 17.35 18.89 -16.04
N ASN A 23 16.75 19.09 -14.87
CA ASN A 23 17.47 19.27 -13.60
C ASN A 23 16.80 18.52 -12.42
N PRO A 24 16.76 17.18 -12.44
CA PRO A 24 16.14 16.38 -11.39
C PRO A 24 16.93 16.41 -10.06
N TYR A 25 18.18 16.87 -10.09
CA TYR A 25 19.09 16.92 -8.93
C TYR A 25 18.86 18.14 -8.03
N GLU A 26 18.13 19.14 -8.50
CA GLU A 26 17.73 20.31 -7.72
C GLU A 26 16.91 19.93 -6.48
N GLY A 27 16.17 18.82 -6.53
CA GLY A 27 15.41 18.26 -5.41
C GLY A 27 16.16 17.23 -4.56
N GLY A 28 17.49 17.10 -4.70
CA GLY A 28 18.27 16.15 -3.89
C GLY A 28 18.48 14.76 -4.50
N GLY A 29 18.25 14.58 -5.81
CA GLY A 29 18.72 13.40 -6.54
C GLY A 29 20.25 13.36 -6.63
N ARG A 30 20.85 12.16 -6.70
CA ARG A 30 22.31 11.99 -6.92
C ARG A 30 22.64 11.85 -8.41
N PRO A 31 23.72 12.47 -8.91
CA PRO A 31 24.12 12.32 -10.31
C PRO A 31 24.47 10.86 -10.62
N GLY A 32 23.77 10.26 -11.58
CA GLY A 32 24.08 8.95 -12.12
C GLY A 32 24.94 9.06 -13.38
N LYS A 33 26.10 8.40 -13.42
CA LYS A 33 26.96 8.28 -14.61
C LYS A 33 27.16 6.80 -14.95
N GLY A 34 27.11 6.45 -16.23
CA GLY A 34 27.42 5.08 -16.71
C GLY A 34 26.25 4.10 -16.73
N VAL A 35 25.01 4.53 -16.48
CA VAL A 35 23.82 3.68 -16.64
C VAL A 35 23.29 3.84 -18.06
N VAL A 36 23.23 2.74 -18.82
CA VAL A 36 22.64 2.71 -20.17
C VAL A 36 21.34 1.92 -20.12
N THR A 37 20.24 2.53 -20.54
CA THR A 37 18.90 1.92 -20.54
C THR A 37 18.47 1.61 -21.96
N TYR A 38 18.04 0.38 -22.21
CA TYR A 38 17.49 -0.06 -23.49
C TYR A 38 15.99 -0.27 -23.37
N ALA A 39 15.24 0.13 -24.39
CA ALA A 39 13.81 -0.08 -24.47
C ALA A 39 13.40 -0.45 -25.91
N MET A 40 12.35 -1.25 -26.05
CA MET A 40 11.72 -1.56 -27.34
C MET A 40 10.41 -0.79 -27.49
N SER A 41 10.09 -0.36 -28.71
CA SER A 41 8.81 0.29 -29.02
C SER A 41 7.63 -0.61 -28.60
N PRO A 42 6.59 -0.08 -27.92
CA PRO A 42 5.43 -0.85 -27.50
C PRO A 42 4.70 -1.56 -28.66
N ASN A 43 4.69 -0.96 -29.85
CA ASN A 43 4.05 -1.53 -31.05
C ASN A 43 4.72 -2.83 -31.52
N ARG A 44 5.96 -3.10 -31.08
CA ARG A 44 6.70 -4.33 -31.36
C ARG A 44 6.64 -5.35 -30.22
N GLN A 45 5.98 -5.02 -29.11
CA GLN A 45 5.83 -5.91 -27.96
C GLN A 45 4.43 -6.53 -27.96
N ARG A 46 4.33 -7.75 -27.43
CA ARG A 46 3.03 -8.38 -27.14
C ARG A 46 2.55 -7.89 -25.77
N PRO A 47 1.41 -7.19 -25.65
CA PRO A 47 1.02 -6.49 -24.41
C PRO A 47 0.78 -7.43 -23.20
N MET A 48 0.41 -8.68 -23.43
CA MET A 48 0.22 -9.70 -22.38
C MET A 48 1.07 -10.95 -22.63
N ALA A 49 2.32 -10.77 -23.05
CA ALA A 49 3.24 -11.89 -23.21
C ALA A 49 3.38 -12.68 -21.90
N THR A 50 3.16 -14.01 -21.97
CA THR A 50 3.39 -14.95 -20.86
C THR A 50 2.66 -14.60 -19.55
N PHE A 51 1.51 -13.93 -19.63
CA PHE A 51 0.72 -13.58 -18.46
C PHE A 51 0.33 -14.80 -17.61
N ILE A 52 -0.18 -15.84 -18.26
CA ILE A 52 -0.60 -17.07 -17.56
C ILE A 52 0.61 -17.88 -17.08
N GLY A 53 1.63 -18.06 -17.93
CA GLY A 53 2.80 -18.89 -17.59
C GLY A 53 3.77 -18.28 -16.58
N LYS A 54 3.94 -16.95 -16.54
CA LYS A 54 4.90 -16.26 -15.66
C LYS A 54 4.22 -15.22 -14.76
N GLY A 55 3.26 -14.48 -15.30
CA GLY A 55 2.55 -13.42 -14.56
C GLY A 55 1.80 -13.97 -13.34
N PHE A 56 0.97 -15.00 -13.54
CA PHE A 56 0.17 -15.61 -12.47
C PHE A 56 1.03 -16.12 -11.31
N TRP A 57 2.06 -16.93 -11.60
CA TRP A 57 2.94 -17.47 -10.55
C TRP A 57 3.71 -16.37 -9.80
N ASN A 58 4.07 -15.30 -10.49
CA ASN A 58 4.70 -14.16 -9.86
C ASN A 58 3.74 -13.39 -8.95
N VAL A 59 2.45 -13.30 -9.30
CA VAL A 59 1.41 -12.77 -8.41
C VAL A 59 1.25 -13.65 -7.18
N VAL A 60 1.09 -14.96 -7.34
CA VAL A 60 0.98 -15.92 -6.22
C VAL A 60 2.17 -15.81 -5.27
N ARG A 61 3.39 -15.79 -5.79
CA ARG A 61 4.62 -15.63 -5.00
C ARG A 61 4.63 -14.32 -4.21
N ARG A 62 4.18 -13.20 -4.80
CA ARG A 62 4.12 -11.90 -4.11
C ARG A 62 3.04 -11.85 -3.05
N SER A 63 1.85 -12.38 -3.35
CA SER A 63 0.72 -12.42 -2.42
C SER A 63 1.04 -13.27 -1.19
N ARG A 64 1.72 -14.41 -1.36
CA ARG A 64 2.14 -15.27 -0.23
C ARG A 64 2.93 -14.52 0.84
N ASN A 65 3.80 -13.58 0.44
CA ASN A 65 4.62 -12.82 1.39
C ASN A 65 3.84 -11.76 2.18
N GLN A 66 2.63 -11.41 1.73
CA GLN A 66 1.78 -10.39 2.36
C GLN A 66 0.60 -10.98 3.11
N ILE A 67 0.17 -12.20 2.76
CA ILE A 67 -0.97 -12.89 3.37
C ILE A 67 -0.90 -12.91 4.89
N LEU A 68 0.29 -13.12 5.49
CA LEU A 68 0.43 -13.16 6.95
C LEU A 68 0.26 -11.80 7.65
N TYR A 69 0.40 -10.69 6.94
CA TYR A 69 0.17 -9.36 7.50
C TYR A 69 -1.29 -8.93 7.33
N THR A 70 -1.92 -9.37 6.26
CA THR A 70 -3.26 -8.92 5.87
C THR A 70 -4.36 -9.84 6.41
N VAL A 71 -4.16 -11.16 6.38
CA VAL A 71 -5.21 -12.13 6.74
C VAL A 71 -5.52 -12.15 8.25
N PRO A 72 -4.53 -12.13 9.17
CA PRO A 72 -4.83 -12.16 10.60
C PRO A 72 -5.73 -11.01 11.10
N PRO A 73 -5.47 -9.73 10.77
CA PRO A 73 -6.36 -8.66 11.23
C PRO A 73 -7.76 -8.76 10.62
N PHE A 74 -7.89 -9.20 9.37
CA PHE A 74 -9.20 -9.41 8.76
C PHE A 74 -9.99 -10.57 9.37
N LEU A 75 -9.31 -11.68 9.70
CA LEU A 75 -9.94 -12.78 10.41
C LEU A 75 -10.44 -12.36 11.79
N VAL A 76 -9.62 -11.62 12.54
CA VAL A 76 -10.03 -11.10 13.85
C VAL A 76 -11.23 -10.18 13.72
N ALA A 77 -11.18 -9.20 12.80
CA ALA A 77 -12.29 -8.26 12.59
C ALA A 77 -13.60 -8.97 12.17
N TYR A 78 -13.50 -9.99 11.31
CA TYR A 78 -14.67 -10.75 10.90
C TYR A 78 -15.23 -11.58 12.07
N ALA A 79 -14.37 -12.25 12.83
CA ALA A 79 -14.79 -13.03 13.99
C ALA A 79 -15.43 -12.17 15.08
N THR A 80 -14.86 -11.00 15.40
CA THR A 80 -15.44 -10.09 16.39
C THR A 80 -16.77 -9.50 15.92
N MET A 81 -16.91 -9.21 14.63
CA MET A 81 -18.17 -8.75 14.04
C MET A 81 -19.25 -9.83 14.12
N GLN A 82 -18.94 -11.08 13.77
CA GLN A 82 -19.91 -12.19 13.89
C GLN A 82 -20.34 -12.39 15.34
N TRP A 83 -19.37 -12.42 16.26
CA TRP A 83 -19.67 -12.50 17.69
C TRP A 83 -20.56 -11.34 18.17
N ALA A 84 -20.28 -10.11 17.75
CA ALA A 84 -21.06 -8.94 18.13
C ALA A 84 -22.51 -9.00 17.60
N ILE A 85 -22.71 -9.50 16.38
CA ILE A 85 -24.05 -9.68 15.79
C ILE A 85 -24.85 -10.71 16.58
N GLU A 86 -24.29 -11.91 16.80
CA GLU A 86 -24.95 -12.98 17.55
C GLU A 86 -25.28 -12.55 18.98
N LYS A 87 -24.35 -11.86 19.64
CA LYS A 87 -24.54 -11.34 21.00
C LYS A 87 -25.66 -10.28 21.05
N ASN A 88 -25.70 -9.37 20.07
CA ASN A 88 -26.73 -8.34 19.99
C ASN A 88 -28.12 -8.94 19.72
N GLU A 89 -28.22 -9.92 18.82
CA GLU A 89 -29.48 -10.64 18.59
C GLU A 89 -29.94 -11.41 19.82
N PHE A 90 -29.01 -12.04 20.55
CA PHE A 90 -29.31 -12.73 21.80
C PHE A 90 -29.89 -11.79 22.85
N TYR A 91 -29.28 -10.62 23.09
CA TYR A 91 -29.79 -9.65 24.08
C TYR A 91 -31.18 -9.11 23.71
N ASN A 92 -31.47 -8.94 22.42
CA ASN A 92 -32.79 -8.49 21.96
C ASN A 92 -33.84 -9.62 21.92
N SER A 93 -33.42 -10.88 22.07
CA SER A 93 -34.32 -12.04 22.13
C SER A 93 -35.06 -12.15 23.46
N LYS A 94 -36.15 -12.93 23.48
CA LYS A 94 -36.92 -13.18 24.72
C LYS A 94 -36.10 -13.91 25.78
N ALA A 95 -35.23 -14.85 25.37
CA ALA A 95 -34.37 -15.59 26.27
C ALA A 95 -33.29 -14.68 26.89
N GLY A 96 -32.71 -13.77 26.10
CA GLY A 96 -31.73 -12.80 26.61
C GLY A 96 -32.32 -11.79 27.59
N ARG A 97 -33.54 -11.30 27.33
CA ARG A 97 -34.27 -10.44 28.27
C ARG A 97 -34.65 -11.14 29.57
N ALA A 98 -35.00 -12.43 29.52
CA ALA A 98 -35.29 -13.19 30.73
C ALA A 98 -34.04 -13.50 31.58
N LEU A 99 -32.85 -13.52 30.98
CA LEU A 99 -31.60 -13.86 31.67
C LEU A 99 -30.88 -12.63 32.24
N TYR A 100 -31.03 -11.46 31.60
CA TYR A 100 -30.33 -10.21 31.97
C TYR A 100 -31.28 -9.05 32.30
N GLY A 101 -32.60 -9.23 32.20
CA GLY A 101 -33.59 -8.18 32.46
C GLY A 101 -33.89 -7.96 33.96
N ASP A 102 -33.46 -8.88 34.82
CA ASP A 102 -33.70 -8.82 36.27
C ASP A 102 -32.44 -8.38 37.07
N GLU A 103 -31.33 -8.05 36.39
CA GLU A 103 -30.05 -7.66 37.03
C GLU A 103 -29.82 -6.13 37.10
N GLU A 104 -30.87 -5.32 37.00
CA GLU A 104 -30.82 -3.87 37.27
C GLU A 104 -31.22 -3.51 38.72
#